data_AF-A0A816VIA6-F1
#
_entry.id   AF-A0A816VIA6-F1
#
_cell.length_a   1.000
_cell.length_b   1.000
_cell.length_c   1.000
_cell.angle_alpha   90.00
_cell.angle_beta   90.00
_cell.angle_gamma   90.00
#
_symmetry.space_group_name_H-M   'P 1'
#
loop_
_entity.id
_entity.type
_entity.pdbx_description
1 polymer ?
#
loop_
_entity_poly.entity_id
_entity_poly.type
_entity_poly.pdbx_seq_one_letter_code
_entity_poly.pdbx_strand_id
1 'polypeptide(L)'
;MADLRKRVYSMLGRNNNLKGSDIEKHFVQEGFKRRAIYDIIKLYEMGIPPEDLPRSGRPTSFSRKNLKRLRSATANRIGVSQRKLGKTFGVAQSTIHYNLKKIGLKYYKRQKAPKYKYHADNEYIFWSDLTSSHYANETTKWLIQHKIKFVPKQVNPPNIPKTRPIEDFWSILADKVYEAGWETKTELQLKRRIYQKIKQTDMRVVQHMMTTIRTKLRKIEDKGPFSLV
;
A
#
# COMPACT_ATOMS: atom_id res chain seq x y z
N MET A 1 6.80 -10.94 -37.94
CA MET A 1 8.07 -10.19 -38.15
C MET A 1 9.07 -10.45 -37.03
N ALA A 2 8.73 -10.29 -35.74
CA ALA A 2 9.65 -10.62 -34.64
C ALA A 2 10.17 -12.07 -34.66
N ASP A 3 9.31 -13.02 -35.06
CA ASP A 3 9.68 -14.43 -35.21
C ASP A 3 10.67 -14.68 -36.36
N LEU A 4 10.44 -14.06 -37.52
CA LEU A 4 11.35 -14.11 -38.68
C LEU A 4 12.75 -13.58 -38.33
N ARG A 5 12.82 -12.46 -37.60
CA ARG A 5 14.09 -11.84 -37.21
C ARG A 5 14.93 -12.75 -36.34
N LYS A 6 14.32 -13.43 -35.37
CA LYS A 6 14.98 -14.41 -34.51
C LYS A 6 15.47 -15.63 -35.29
N ARG A 7 14.67 -16.13 -36.24
CA ARG A 7 15.03 -17.29 -37.09
C ARG A 7 16.25 -16.98 -37.96
N VAL A 8 16.28 -15.81 -38.60
CA VAL A 8 17.43 -15.36 -39.40
C VAL A 8 18.68 -15.20 -38.53
N TYR A 9 18.55 -14.60 -37.33
CA TYR A 9 19.68 -14.42 -36.41
C TYR A 9 20.24 -15.76 -35.92
N SER A 10 19.37 -16.73 -35.64
CA SER A 10 19.81 -18.08 -35.26
C SER A 10 20.56 -18.80 -36.38
N MET A 11 20.21 -18.56 -37.65
CA MET A 11 20.92 -19.15 -38.79
C MET A 11 22.29 -18.50 -39.00
N LEU A 12 22.37 -17.17 -38.89
CA LEU A 12 23.63 -16.43 -38.98
C LEU A 12 24.58 -16.73 -37.83
N GLY A 13 24.06 -16.90 -36.60
CA GLY A 13 24.89 -17.15 -35.42
C GLY A 13 25.38 -18.58 -35.25
N ARG A 14 24.76 -19.57 -35.92
CA ARG A 14 25.18 -20.99 -35.84
C ARG A 14 26.22 -21.38 -36.87
N ASN A 15 26.30 -20.67 -38.00
CA ASN A 15 27.12 -21.05 -39.15
C ASN A 15 27.83 -19.84 -39.75
N ASN A 16 29.09 -19.60 -39.36
CA ASN A 16 29.92 -18.52 -39.92
C ASN A 16 30.21 -18.64 -41.43
N ASN A 17 29.91 -19.79 -42.06
CA ASN A 17 30.17 -20.05 -43.47
C ASN A 17 28.95 -19.90 -44.39
N LEU A 18 27.75 -19.62 -43.85
CA LEU A 18 26.57 -19.41 -44.69
C LEU A 18 26.60 -18.02 -45.32
N LYS A 19 26.54 -17.96 -46.66
CA LYS A 19 26.43 -16.69 -47.37
C LYS A 19 25.01 -16.13 -47.19
N GLY A 20 24.89 -14.80 -47.04
CA GLY A 20 23.58 -14.15 -46.89
C GLY A 20 22.60 -14.45 -48.04
N SER A 21 23.10 -14.78 -49.24
CA SER A 21 22.31 -15.22 -50.39
C SER A 21 21.59 -16.54 -50.16
N ASP A 22 22.16 -17.47 -49.40
CA ASP A 22 21.59 -18.80 -49.19
C ASP A 22 20.47 -18.73 -48.15
N ILE A 23 20.67 -17.89 -47.13
CA ILE A 23 19.66 -17.56 -46.13
C ILE A 23 18.47 -16.85 -46.79
N GLU A 24 18.74 -15.89 -47.68
CA GLU A 24 17.70 -15.21 -48.46
C GLU A 24 16.84 -16.20 -49.26
N LYS A 25 17.47 -17.10 -50.03
CA LYS A 25 16.74 -18.09 -50.84
C LYS A 25 15.82 -18.97 -50.00
N HIS A 26 16.29 -19.44 -48.84
CA HIS A 26 15.48 -20.25 -47.93
C HIS A 26 14.22 -19.51 -47.47
N PHE A 27 14.36 -18.27 -46.97
CA PHE A 27 13.20 -17.52 -46.48
C PHE A 27 12.30 -16.98 -47.60
N VAL A 28 12.82 -16.78 -48.81
CA VAL A 28 12.00 -16.45 -49.98
C VAL A 28 11.15 -17.66 -50.40
N GLN A 29 11.67 -18.89 -50.35
CA GLN A 29 10.89 -20.11 -50.58
C GLN A 29 9.77 -20.29 -49.54
N GLU A 30 10.00 -19.84 -48.30
CA GLU A 30 8.96 -19.80 -47.26
C GLU A 30 7.93 -18.67 -47.46
N GLY A 31 8.08 -17.82 -48.49
CA GLY A 31 7.13 -16.76 -48.84
C GLY A 31 7.45 -15.37 -48.24
N PHE A 32 8.63 -15.18 -47.64
CA PHE A 32 9.03 -13.86 -47.14
C PHE A 32 9.60 -12.97 -48.25
N LYS A 33 9.37 -11.65 -48.13
CA LYS A 33 9.90 -10.68 -49.09
C LYS A 33 11.42 -10.57 -48.94
N ARG A 34 12.15 -10.78 -50.05
CA ARG A 34 13.62 -10.63 -50.17
C ARG A 34 14.17 -9.40 -49.43
N ARG A 35 13.56 -8.23 -49.64
CA ARG A 35 13.99 -6.96 -49.01
C ARG A 35 13.98 -7.03 -47.49
N ALA A 36 12.97 -7.64 -46.89
CA ALA A 36 12.87 -7.77 -45.43
C ALA A 36 13.99 -8.65 -44.85
N ILE A 37 14.42 -9.69 -45.58
CA ILE A 37 15.52 -10.56 -45.15
C ILE A 37 16.85 -9.82 -45.18
N TYR A 38 17.14 -9.08 -46.25
CA TYR A 38 18.35 -8.26 -46.32
C TYR A 38 18.37 -7.15 -45.27
N ASP A 39 17.23 -6.49 -45.00
CA ASP A 39 17.12 -5.52 -43.92
C ASP A 39 17.46 -6.16 -42.56
N ILE A 40 17.00 -7.41 -42.32
CA ILE A 40 17.31 -8.16 -41.10
C ILE A 40 18.80 -8.56 -41.02
N ILE A 41 19.40 -9.04 -42.11
CA ILE A 41 20.84 -9.38 -42.17
C ILE A 41 21.68 -8.14 -41.88
N LYS A 42 21.34 -7.00 -42.49
CA LYS A 42 22.02 -5.73 -42.22
C LYS A 42 21.95 -5.33 -40.75
N LEU A 43 20.79 -5.47 -40.11
CA LEU A 43 20.65 -5.21 -38.67
C LEU A 43 21.53 -6.14 -37.83
N TYR A 44 21.70 -7.41 -38.25
CA TYR A 44 22.57 -8.38 -37.58
C TYR A 44 24.05 -7.97 -37.69
N GLU A 45 24.51 -7.61 -38.89
CA GLU A 45 25.88 -7.11 -39.13
C GLU A 45 26.18 -5.84 -38.31
N MET A 46 25.17 -4.98 -38.12
CA MET A 46 25.26 -3.79 -37.25
C MET A 46 25.20 -4.11 -35.75
N GLY A 47 25.08 -5.39 -35.36
CA GLY A 47 25.03 -5.82 -33.95
C GLY A 47 23.74 -5.44 -33.21
N ILE A 48 22.67 -5.09 -33.94
CA ILE A 48 21.40 -4.70 -33.33
C ILE A 48 20.67 -5.98 -32.90
N PRO A 49 20.17 -6.09 -31.65
CA PRO A 49 19.59 -7.33 -31.16
C PRO A 49 18.24 -7.65 -31.85
N PRO A 50 17.85 -8.94 -31.97
CA PRO A 50 16.69 -9.37 -32.76
C PRO A 50 15.34 -8.93 -32.18
N GLU A 51 15.30 -8.44 -30.95
CA GLU A 51 14.12 -7.92 -30.30
C GLU A 51 13.61 -6.64 -30.97
N ASP A 52 12.29 -6.45 -30.95
CA ASP A 52 11.66 -5.22 -31.41
C ASP A 52 12.04 -4.07 -30.48
N LEU A 53 12.74 -3.09 -31.03
CA LEU A 53 13.07 -1.87 -30.30
C LEU A 53 11.81 -1.03 -30.08
N PRO A 54 11.70 -0.33 -28.93
CA PRO A 54 10.58 0.58 -28.69
C PRO A 54 10.54 1.67 -29.76
N ARG A 55 9.42 1.74 -30.48
CA ARG A 55 9.21 2.77 -31.50
C ARG A 55 9.08 4.15 -30.86
N SER A 56 9.56 5.18 -31.55
CA SER A 56 9.32 6.56 -31.16
C SER A 56 7.82 6.85 -31.19
N GLY A 57 7.24 7.06 -30.01
CA GLY A 57 5.85 7.44 -29.87
C GLY A 57 5.63 8.95 -30.04
N ARG A 58 4.37 9.36 -29.99
CA ARG A 58 3.99 10.78 -29.97
C ARG A 58 4.65 11.50 -28.78
N PRO A 59 5.28 12.67 -28.98
CA PRO A 59 5.83 13.46 -27.89
C PRO A 59 4.77 13.78 -26.84
N THR A 60 5.11 13.59 -25.56
CA THR A 60 4.17 13.86 -24.47
C THR A 60 4.12 15.35 -24.17
N SER A 61 2.92 15.95 -24.18
CA SER A 61 2.71 17.35 -23.79
C SER A 61 3.02 17.62 -22.31
N PHE A 62 3.02 16.59 -21.47
CA PHE A 62 3.30 16.71 -20.04
C PHE A 62 4.77 16.39 -19.73
N SER A 63 5.57 17.44 -19.53
CA SER A 63 7.01 17.32 -19.29
C SER A 63 7.35 16.62 -17.97
N ARG A 64 8.58 16.09 -17.85
CA ARG A 64 9.11 15.53 -16.59
C ARG A 64 9.06 16.54 -15.43
N LYS A 65 9.27 17.84 -15.71
CA LYS A 65 9.16 18.92 -14.72
C LYS A 65 7.73 19.05 -14.20
N ASN A 66 6.74 18.98 -15.09
CA ASN A 66 5.34 19.01 -14.71
C ASN A 66 4.92 17.76 -13.93
N LEU A 67 5.45 16.58 -14.24
CA LEU A 67 5.23 15.36 -13.44
C LEU A 67 5.72 15.52 -12.00
N LYS A 68 6.92 16.08 -11.79
CA LYS A 68 7.44 16.37 -10.44
C LYS A 68 6.53 17.35 -9.70
N ARG A 69 6.14 18.45 -10.35
CA ARG A 69 5.21 19.44 -9.76
C ARG A 69 3.86 18.82 -9.40
N LEU A 70 3.32 17.95 -10.26
CA LEU A 70 2.06 17.24 -10.02
C LEU A 70 2.16 16.33 -8.79
N ARG A 71 3.27 15.58 -8.66
CA ARG A 71 3.53 14.73 -7.48
C ARG A 71 3.57 15.57 -6.21
N SER A 72 4.33 16.67 -6.18
CA SER A 72 4.41 17.54 -4.99
C SER A 72 3.08 18.21 -4.64
N ALA A 73 2.25 18.50 -5.62
CA ALA A 73 0.92 19.09 -5.41
C ALA A 73 -0.14 18.07 -4.92
N THR A 74 0.13 16.77 -5.00
CA THR A 74 -0.87 15.72 -4.72
C THR A 74 -0.46 14.74 -3.62
N ALA A 75 0.82 14.44 -3.47
CA ALA A 75 1.31 13.52 -2.45
C ALA A 75 0.96 14.03 -1.05
N ASN A 76 0.28 13.20 -0.27
CA ASN A 76 -0.13 13.47 1.13
C ASN A 76 -0.96 14.75 1.33
N ARG A 77 -1.57 15.30 0.27
CA ARG A 77 -2.43 16.47 0.36
C ARG A 77 -3.91 16.09 0.31
N ILE A 78 -4.73 16.84 1.04
CA ILE A 78 -6.18 16.66 1.12
C ILE A 78 -6.88 17.78 0.34
N GLY A 79 -8.03 17.49 -0.27
CA GLY A 79 -8.89 18.52 -0.89
C GLY A 79 -8.44 18.99 -2.28
N VAL A 80 -7.47 18.31 -2.89
CA VAL A 80 -6.97 18.65 -4.23
C VAL A 80 -7.72 17.81 -5.27
N SER A 81 -8.66 18.42 -6.00
CA SER A 81 -9.40 17.73 -7.07
C SER A 81 -8.61 17.70 -8.39
N GLN A 82 -8.81 16.65 -9.20
CA GLN A 82 -8.16 16.54 -10.52
C GLN A 82 -8.58 17.68 -11.46
N ARG A 83 -9.82 18.19 -11.35
CA ARG A 83 -10.28 19.37 -12.09
C ARG A 83 -9.53 20.63 -11.68
N LYS A 84 -9.29 20.84 -10.37
CA LYS A 84 -8.50 21.97 -9.86
C LYS A 84 -7.06 21.92 -10.37
N LEU A 85 -6.44 20.74 -10.34
CA LEU A 85 -5.12 20.52 -10.92
C LEU A 85 -5.10 20.78 -12.43
N GLY A 86 -6.12 20.34 -13.16
CA GLY A 86 -6.23 20.62 -14.60
C GLY A 86 -6.14 22.12 -14.91
N LYS A 87 -6.86 22.95 -14.15
CA LYS A 87 -6.78 24.41 -14.24
C LYS A 87 -5.37 24.93 -13.92
N THR A 88 -4.73 24.44 -12.86
CA THR A 88 -3.37 24.86 -12.46
C THR A 88 -2.30 24.50 -13.50
N PHE A 89 -2.45 23.36 -14.17
CA PHE A 89 -1.50 22.88 -15.17
C PHE A 89 -1.88 23.24 -16.61
N GLY A 90 -3.01 23.93 -16.81
CA GLY A 90 -3.52 24.31 -18.14
C GLY A 90 -3.87 23.11 -19.02
N VAL A 91 -4.35 22.00 -18.42
CA VAL A 91 -4.66 20.76 -19.13
C VAL A 91 -6.02 20.20 -18.75
N ALA A 92 -6.59 19.37 -19.61
CA ALA A 92 -7.81 18.62 -19.32
C ALA A 92 -7.65 17.71 -18.09
N GLN A 93 -8.76 17.45 -17.39
CA GLN A 93 -8.76 16.58 -16.21
C GLN A 93 -8.33 15.14 -16.55
N SER A 94 -8.64 14.64 -17.74
CA SER A 94 -8.20 13.33 -18.24
C SER A 94 -6.67 13.22 -18.30
N THR A 95 -5.98 14.29 -18.71
CA THR A 95 -4.51 14.37 -18.72
C THR A 95 -3.95 14.24 -17.31
N ILE A 96 -4.57 14.87 -16.31
CA ILE A 96 -4.16 14.73 -14.90
C ILE A 96 -4.38 13.29 -14.43
N HIS A 97 -5.54 12.69 -14.71
CA HIS A 97 -5.83 11.31 -14.33
C HIS A 97 -4.77 10.33 -14.86
N TYR A 98 -4.47 10.40 -16.16
CA TYR A 98 -3.48 9.54 -16.79
C TYR A 98 -2.09 9.69 -16.16
N ASN A 99 -1.65 10.92 -15.92
CA ASN A 99 -0.34 11.17 -15.32
C ASN A 99 -0.27 10.77 -13.83
N LEU A 100 -1.36 10.89 -13.07
CA LEU A 100 -1.40 10.38 -11.70
C LEU A 100 -1.27 8.85 -11.66
N LYS A 101 -1.95 8.14 -12.57
CA LYS A 101 -1.81 6.69 -12.73
C LYS A 101 -0.37 6.31 -13.10
N LYS A 102 0.24 7.07 -14.03
CA LYS A 102 1.64 6.88 -14.45
C LYS A 102 2.65 7.09 -13.32
N ILE A 103 2.41 8.02 -12.40
CA ILE A 103 3.26 8.26 -11.21
C ILE A 103 3.00 7.20 -10.11
N GLY A 104 1.95 6.40 -10.21
CA GLY A 104 1.59 5.38 -9.22
C GLY A 104 0.84 5.93 -8.01
N LEU A 105 0.29 7.15 -8.08
CA LEU A 105 -0.50 7.72 -6.98
C LEU A 105 -1.94 7.21 -7.05
N LYS A 106 -2.35 6.45 -6.02
CA LYS A 106 -3.74 6.03 -5.83
C LYS A 106 -4.50 7.10 -5.06
N TYR A 107 -5.68 7.47 -5.58
CA TYR A 107 -6.62 8.32 -4.87
C TYR A 107 -7.56 7.45 -4.04
N TYR A 108 -7.83 7.86 -2.81
CA TYR A 108 -8.78 7.18 -1.92
C TYR A 108 -9.92 8.14 -1.60
N LYS A 109 -11.16 7.65 -1.64
CA LYS A 109 -12.30 8.42 -1.12
C LYS A 109 -12.13 8.50 0.39
N ARG A 110 -12.04 9.71 0.94
CA ARG A 110 -11.98 9.91 2.39
C ARG A 110 -13.25 9.33 3.01
N GLN A 111 -13.07 8.34 3.88
CA GLN A 111 -14.15 7.90 4.76
C GLN A 111 -14.27 8.90 5.90
N LYS A 112 -15.51 9.25 6.28
CA LYS A 112 -15.71 10.00 7.52
C LYS A 112 -15.23 9.11 8.65
N ALA A 113 -14.37 9.65 9.53
CA ALA A 113 -14.05 8.97 10.77
C ALA A 113 -15.36 8.65 11.50
N PRO A 114 -15.50 7.47 12.13
CA PRO A 114 -16.66 7.16 12.95
C PRO A 114 -16.88 8.31 13.92
N LYS A 115 -18.04 8.97 13.85
CA LYS A 115 -18.43 9.89 14.91
C LYS A 115 -18.64 9.02 16.14
N TYR A 116 -17.93 9.30 17.22
CA TYR A 116 -18.14 8.64 18.51
C TYR A 116 -19.54 9.00 19.01
N LYS A 117 -20.56 8.23 18.60
CA LYS A 117 -21.96 8.44 19.01
C LYS A 117 -22.17 8.14 20.50
N TYR A 118 -21.22 7.45 21.12
CA TYR A 118 -21.24 6.97 22.50
C TYR A 118 -20.42 7.82 23.49
N HIS A 119 -19.83 8.93 23.03
CA HIS A 119 -19.06 9.86 23.87
C HIS A 119 -19.50 11.30 23.62
N ALA A 120 -20.81 11.53 23.58
CA ALA A 120 -21.43 12.82 23.23
C ALA A 120 -20.95 13.98 24.14
N ASP A 121 -20.52 13.67 25.37
CA ASP A 121 -20.29 14.67 26.41
C ASP A 121 -18.81 14.93 26.75
N ASN A 122 -17.87 14.44 25.93
CA ASN A 122 -16.42 14.47 26.25
C ASN A 122 -16.07 13.80 27.60
N GLU A 123 -16.91 12.88 28.08
CA GLU A 123 -16.67 12.03 29.24
C GLU A 123 -15.92 10.75 28.85
N TYR A 124 -14.74 10.94 28.26
CA TYR A 124 -13.82 9.84 28.03
C TYR A 124 -12.40 10.29 28.34
N ILE A 125 -11.56 9.32 28.66
CA ILE A 125 -10.13 9.50 28.81
C ILE A 125 -9.43 8.49 27.93
N PHE A 126 -8.54 8.98 27.06
CA PHE A 126 -7.68 8.13 26.26
C PHE A 126 -6.51 7.64 27.11
N TRP A 127 -6.47 6.33 27.37
CA TRP A 127 -5.43 5.71 28.19
C TRP A 127 -4.57 4.76 27.34
N SER A 128 -3.54 5.30 26.70
CA SER A 128 -2.57 4.50 25.93
C SER A 128 -1.56 3.80 26.83
N ASP A 129 -0.77 2.89 26.26
CA ASP A 129 0.45 2.39 26.91
C ASP A 129 1.54 3.47 26.94
N LEU A 130 2.67 3.14 27.60
CA LEU A 130 3.85 4.01 27.74
C LEU A 130 4.79 3.98 26.52
N THR A 131 4.36 3.45 25.38
CA THR A 131 5.20 3.43 24.17
C THR A 131 5.58 4.86 23.77
N SER A 132 6.86 5.04 23.38
CA SER A 132 7.44 6.36 23.08
C SER A 132 6.68 7.12 21.99
N SER A 133 6.11 6.43 21.00
CA SER A 133 5.31 7.01 19.92
C SER A 133 4.02 7.68 20.40
N HIS A 134 3.39 7.16 21.47
CA HIS A 134 2.14 7.70 22.01
C HIS A 134 2.36 9.02 22.76
N TYR A 135 3.55 9.21 23.34
CA TYR A 135 3.93 10.41 24.09
C TYR A 135 4.89 11.32 23.34
N ALA A 136 5.15 11.05 22.07
CA ALA A 136 5.96 11.93 21.23
C ALA A 136 5.32 13.33 21.12
N ASN A 137 6.15 14.35 20.91
CA ASN A 137 5.70 15.75 20.86
C ASN A 137 4.59 15.96 19.82
N GLU A 138 4.75 15.40 18.62
CA GLU A 138 3.75 15.54 17.55
C GLU A 138 2.42 14.86 17.91
N THR A 139 2.46 13.67 18.52
CA THR A 139 1.26 12.96 18.98
C THR A 139 0.54 13.74 20.07
N THR A 140 1.27 14.22 21.07
CA THR A 140 0.73 15.00 22.18
C THR A 140 0.12 16.32 21.70
N LYS A 141 0.81 17.05 20.81
CA LYS A 141 0.27 18.27 20.17
C LYS A 141 -1.03 17.97 19.44
N TRP A 142 -1.10 16.86 18.70
CA TRP A 142 -2.30 16.46 17.98
C TRP A 142 -3.48 16.18 18.92
N LEU A 143 -3.26 15.43 20.01
CA LEU A 143 -4.29 15.15 21.02
C LEU A 143 -4.83 16.44 21.65
N ILE A 144 -3.94 17.36 22.03
CA ILE A 144 -4.30 18.66 22.61
C ILE A 144 -5.10 19.50 21.61
N GLN A 145 -4.63 19.60 20.36
CA GLN A 145 -5.30 20.36 19.30
C GLN A 145 -6.73 19.85 19.04
N HIS A 146 -6.95 18.55 19.18
CA HIS A 146 -8.25 17.92 18.99
C HIS A 146 -9.08 17.83 20.28
N LYS A 147 -8.61 18.42 21.38
CA LYS A 147 -9.27 18.44 22.70
C LYS A 147 -9.57 17.03 23.23
N ILE A 148 -8.70 16.07 22.94
CA ILE A 148 -8.81 14.70 23.44
C ILE A 148 -8.19 14.65 24.83
N LYS A 149 -8.97 14.30 25.86
CA LYS A 149 -8.46 14.03 27.20
C LYS A 149 -7.66 12.73 27.18
N PHE A 150 -6.45 12.73 27.73
CA PHE A 150 -5.59 11.54 27.78
C PHE A 150 -4.82 11.47 29.10
N VAL A 151 -4.34 10.28 29.46
CA VAL A 151 -3.53 10.05 30.67
C VAL A 151 -2.09 10.52 30.43
N PRO A 152 -1.58 11.56 31.14
CA PRO A 152 -0.20 12.01 31.02
C PRO A 152 0.81 10.93 31.38
N LYS A 153 2.00 11.01 30.79
CA LYS A 153 3.08 10.01 30.97
C LYS A 153 3.45 9.82 32.45
N GLN A 154 3.45 10.91 33.21
CA GLN A 154 3.88 10.98 34.60
C GLN A 154 2.96 10.19 35.55
N VAL A 155 1.69 10.04 35.18
CA VAL A 155 0.68 9.34 35.99
C VAL A 155 0.23 8.02 35.35
N ASN A 156 0.85 7.61 34.24
CA ASN A 156 0.61 6.31 33.61
C ASN A 156 1.65 5.32 34.14
N PRO A 157 1.27 4.34 34.99
CA PRO A 157 2.25 3.45 35.60
C PRO A 157 2.95 2.59 34.54
N PRO A 158 4.27 2.33 34.69
CA PRO A 158 4.98 1.38 33.85
C PRO A 158 4.63 -0.07 34.19
N ASN A 159 4.79 -0.96 33.21
CA ASN A 159 4.76 -2.42 33.39
C ASN A 159 3.46 -2.99 34.02
N ILE A 160 2.30 -2.42 33.70
CA ILE A 160 0.98 -2.88 34.16
C ILE A 160 0.07 -3.37 33.01
N PRO A 161 0.47 -4.37 32.20
CA PRO A 161 -0.39 -4.87 31.12
C PRO A 161 -1.68 -5.51 31.67
N LYS A 162 -1.62 -6.15 32.85
CA LYS A 162 -2.77 -6.83 33.49
C LYS A 162 -3.96 -5.94 33.81
N THR A 163 -3.73 -4.63 33.96
CA THR A 163 -4.78 -3.65 34.21
C THR A 163 -5.37 -3.09 32.93
N ARG A 164 -4.82 -3.43 31.76
CA ARG A 164 -5.28 -2.94 30.46
C ARG A 164 -6.25 -3.96 29.86
N PRO A 165 -7.57 -3.68 29.86
CA PRO A 165 -8.57 -4.61 29.32
C PRO A 165 -8.35 -5.01 27.88
N ILE A 166 -7.62 -4.19 27.12
CA ILE A 166 -7.32 -4.47 25.72
C ILE A 166 -6.46 -5.73 25.55
N GLU A 167 -5.61 -6.08 26.52
CA GLU A 167 -4.82 -7.31 26.50
C GLU A 167 -5.71 -8.56 26.68
N ASP A 168 -6.64 -8.48 27.63
CA ASP A 168 -7.67 -9.52 27.85
C ASP A 168 -8.54 -9.66 26.58
N PHE A 169 -8.92 -8.53 25.96
CA PHE A 169 -9.67 -8.52 24.71
C PHE A 169 -8.91 -9.14 23.54
N TRP A 170 -7.60 -8.86 23.40
CA TRP A 170 -6.78 -9.47 22.35
C TRP A 170 -6.70 -10.98 22.50
N SER A 171 -6.59 -11.47 23.74
CA SER A 171 -6.58 -12.91 24.03
C SER A 171 -7.89 -13.58 23.59
N ILE A 172 -9.04 -13.03 24.02
CA ILE A 172 -10.36 -13.54 23.61
C ILE A 172 -10.54 -13.47 22.08
N LEU A 173 -10.09 -12.38 21.45
CA LEU A 173 -10.22 -12.24 20.01
C LEU A 173 -9.33 -13.22 19.26
N ALA A 174 -8.10 -13.47 19.73
CA ALA A 174 -7.20 -14.44 19.14
C ALA A 174 -7.80 -15.85 19.20
N ASP A 175 -8.31 -16.27 20.36
CA ASP A 175 -8.99 -17.57 20.52
C ASP A 175 -10.15 -17.71 19.54
N LYS A 176 -10.98 -16.67 19.40
CA LYS A 176 -12.09 -16.66 18.44
C LYS A 176 -11.65 -16.68 16.98
N VAL A 177 -10.52 -16.07 16.65
CA VAL A 177 -9.99 -16.02 15.27
C VAL A 177 -9.50 -17.41 14.85
N TYR A 178 -8.76 -18.08 15.74
CA TYR A 178 -8.12 -19.38 15.52
C TYR A 178 -8.94 -20.59 15.95
N GLU A 179 -10.16 -20.36 16.45
CA GLU A 179 -11.16 -21.38 16.78
C GLU A 179 -11.27 -22.47 15.70
N ALA A 180 -11.37 -23.73 16.14
CA ALA A 180 -11.42 -24.93 15.29
C ALA A 180 -10.19 -25.11 14.38
N GLY A 181 -9.01 -24.66 14.82
CA GLY A 181 -7.76 -24.81 14.07
C GLY A 181 -7.72 -23.98 12.80
N TRP A 182 -8.42 -22.84 12.79
CA TRP A 182 -8.51 -22.00 11.60
C TRP A 182 -7.14 -21.39 11.25
N GLU A 183 -6.70 -21.56 10.01
CA GLU A 183 -5.43 -21.01 9.51
C GLU A 183 -5.66 -20.08 8.30
N THR A 184 -4.67 -19.24 8.02
CA THR A 184 -4.72 -18.29 6.90
C THR A 184 -3.44 -18.31 6.08
N LYS A 185 -3.58 -18.19 4.76
CA LYS A 185 -2.44 -18.09 3.83
C LYS A 185 -2.17 -16.65 3.39
N THR A 186 -3.08 -15.72 3.68
CA THR A 186 -2.98 -14.32 3.23
C THR A 186 -3.36 -13.34 4.33
N GLU A 187 -2.71 -12.17 4.33
CA GLU A 187 -3.02 -11.07 5.24
C GLU A 187 -4.47 -10.57 5.07
N LEU A 188 -5.00 -10.58 3.84
CA LEU A 188 -6.35 -10.12 3.55
C LEU A 188 -7.43 -11.02 4.19
N GLN A 189 -7.22 -12.34 4.17
CA GLN A 189 -8.10 -13.30 4.84
C GLN A 189 -8.07 -13.09 6.35
N LEU A 190 -6.88 -12.91 6.94
CA LEU A 190 -6.72 -12.63 8.36
C LEU A 190 -7.48 -11.35 8.77
N LYS A 191 -7.30 -10.25 8.04
CA LYS A 191 -8.01 -8.99 8.29
C LYS A 191 -9.53 -9.18 8.26
N ARG A 192 -10.05 -9.86 7.23
CA ARG A 192 -11.49 -10.13 7.10
C ARG A 192 -12.02 -10.95 8.27
N ARG A 193 -11.28 -11.99 8.69
CA ARG A 193 -11.63 -12.84 9.83
C ARG A 193 -11.65 -12.04 11.13
N ILE A 194 -10.63 -11.22 11.39
CA ILE A 194 -10.57 -10.33 12.56
C ILE A 194 -11.80 -9.42 12.60
N TYR A 195 -12.12 -8.72 11.50
CA TYR A 195 -13.30 -7.85 11.45
C TYR A 195 -14.61 -8.60 11.69
N GLN A 196 -14.73 -9.82 11.16
CA GLN A 196 -15.88 -10.68 11.38
C GLN A 196 -16.03 -11.05 12.87
N LYS A 197 -14.94 -11.51 13.50
CA LYS A 197 -14.95 -11.95 14.91
C LYS A 197 -15.13 -10.79 15.90
N ILE A 198 -14.61 -9.60 15.58
CA ILE A 198 -14.92 -8.38 16.34
C ILE A 198 -16.43 -8.09 16.30
N LYS A 199 -17.06 -8.14 15.11
CA LYS A 199 -18.51 -7.88 14.97
C LYS A 199 -19.38 -8.91 15.70
N GLN A 200 -18.89 -10.14 15.82
CA GLN A 200 -19.58 -11.22 16.54
C GLN A 200 -19.33 -11.17 18.05
N THR A 201 -18.39 -10.35 18.53
CA THR A 201 -18.08 -10.27 19.95
C THR A 201 -19.13 -9.42 20.65
N ASP A 202 -19.77 -10.00 21.68
CA ASP A 202 -20.78 -9.31 22.46
C ASP A 202 -20.17 -8.10 23.18
N MET A 203 -20.83 -6.95 23.02
CA MET A 203 -20.50 -5.70 23.69
C MET A 203 -20.45 -5.85 25.21
N ARG A 204 -21.29 -6.73 25.79
CA ARG A 204 -21.33 -6.98 27.23
C ARG A 204 -20.01 -7.50 27.77
N VAL A 205 -19.28 -8.31 26.99
CA VAL A 205 -17.95 -8.81 27.36
C VAL A 205 -16.98 -7.63 27.51
N VAL A 206 -16.96 -6.72 26.54
CA VAL A 206 -16.09 -5.54 26.56
C VAL A 206 -16.44 -4.61 27.72
N GLN A 207 -17.73 -4.38 27.95
CA GLN A 207 -18.22 -3.57 29.07
C GLN A 207 -17.81 -4.17 30.41
N HIS A 208 -17.99 -5.48 30.58
CA HIS A 208 -17.60 -6.18 31.81
C HIS A 208 -16.10 -6.03 32.11
N MET A 209 -15.23 -6.21 31.11
CA MET A 209 -13.78 -6.01 31.30
C MET A 209 -13.46 -4.60 31.82
N MET A 210 -14.11 -3.57 31.29
CA MET A 210 -13.93 -2.18 31.74
C MET A 210 -14.37 -1.96 33.19
N THR A 211 -15.42 -2.64 33.66
CA THR A 211 -15.88 -2.50 35.07
C THR A 211 -14.85 -2.99 36.10
N THR A 212 -13.98 -3.93 35.71
CA THR A 212 -13.00 -4.53 36.63
C THR A 212 -11.75 -3.67 36.86
N ILE A 213 -11.50 -2.66 36.02
CA ILE A 213 -10.28 -1.84 36.05
C ILE A 213 -10.06 -1.23 37.43
N ARG A 214 -11.10 -0.60 38.00
CA ARG A 214 -10.99 0.09 39.29
C ARG A 214 -10.56 -0.86 40.41
N THR A 215 -11.14 -2.06 40.43
CA THR A 215 -10.80 -3.10 41.41
C THR A 215 -9.38 -3.61 41.20
N LYS A 216 -8.94 -3.83 39.95
CA LYS A 216 -7.57 -4.21 39.62
C LYS A 216 -6.57 -3.15 40.08
N LEU A 217 -6.85 -1.87 39.83
CA LEU A 217 -5.99 -0.76 40.24
C LEU A 217 -5.89 -0.63 41.77
N ARG A 218 -7.01 -0.75 42.50
CA ARG A 218 -7.00 -0.76 43.97
C ARG A 218 -6.18 -1.90 44.55
N LYS A 219 -6.33 -3.12 44.00
CA LYS A 219 -5.50 -4.26 44.42
C LYS A 219 -4.01 -3.99 44.22
N ILE A 220 -3.63 -3.34 43.13
CA ILE A 220 -2.23 -2.98 42.87
C ILE A 220 -1.76 -1.91 43.84
N GLU A 221 -2.60 -0.92 44.14
CA GLU A 221 -2.31 0.11 45.13
C GLU A 221 -2.04 -0.52 46.51
N ASP A 222 -2.90 -1.45 46.94
CA ASP A 222 -2.82 -2.09 48.26
C ASP A 222 -1.69 -3.13 48.37
N LYS A 223 -1.48 -3.94 47.32
CA LYS A 223 -0.66 -5.17 47.37
C LYS A 223 0.45 -5.23 46.31
N GLY A 224 0.65 -4.16 45.56
CA GLY A 224 1.63 -4.07 44.48
C GLY A 224 1.19 -4.73 43.15
N PRO A 225 1.96 -4.51 42.06
CA PRO A 225 1.61 -4.93 40.70
C PRO A 225 1.51 -6.45 40.49
N PHE A 226 2.19 -7.23 41.33
CA PHE A 226 2.18 -8.71 41.26
C PHE A 226 0.97 -9.36 41.93
N SER A 227 0.10 -8.57 42.58
CA SER A 227 -1.11 -9.07 43.25
C SER A 227 -2.24 -9.51 42.32
N LEU A 228 -2.09 -9.27 41.01
CA LEU A 228 -3.02 -9.70 39.97
C LEU A 228 -2.56 -10.99 39.26
N VAL A 229 -1.66 -11.77 39.89
CA VAL A 229 -1.30 -13.13 39.43
C VAL A 229 -2.36 -14.11 39.88
#